data_AF-A0A8T1U7B5-F1
#
_entry.id   AF-A0A8T1U7B5-F1
#
_cell.length_a   1.000
_cell.length_b   1.000
_cell.length_c   1.000
_cell.angle_alpha   90.00
_cell.angle_beta   90.00
_cell.angle_gamma   90.00
#
_symmetry.space_group_name_H-M   'P 1'
#
loop_
_entity.id
_entity.type
_entity.pdbx_description
1 polymer ?
#
loop_
_entity_poly.entity_id
_entity_poly.type
_entity_poly.pdbx_seq_one_letter_code
_entity_poly.pdbx_strand_id
1 'polypeptide(L)' 'VAQAWDAIPAKVIVNGFIKSGLIHIGPRDRAGRFRIPQVLAGDAPVVCGDSETE' A
#
# COMPACT_ATOMS: atom_id res chain seq x y z
N VAL A 1 7.94 10.97 6.19
CA VAL A 1 6.71 10.27 5.73
C VAL A 1 6.86 8.75 5.83
N ALA A 2 7.85 8.12 5.19
CA ALA A 2 8.06 6.65 5.26
C ALA A 2 8.13 6.10 6.70
N GLN A 3 8.93 6.75 7.55
CA GLN A 3 9.11 6.36 8.95
C GLN A 3 7.82 6.40 9.79
N ALA A 4 6.86 7.26 9.40
CA ALA A 4 5.55 7.34 10.06
C ALA A 4 4.63 6.20 9.62
N TRP A 5 4.77 5.72 8.38
CA TRP A 5 4.04 4.56 7.86
C TRP A 5 4.57 3.25 8.45
N ASP A 6 5.90 3.12 8.64
CA ASP A 6 6.51 1.94 9.26
C ASP A 6 6.06 1.74 10.71
N ALA A 7 5.70 2.81 11.40
CA ALA A 7 5.18 2.75 12.76
C ALA A 7 3.74 2.22 12.84
N ILE A 8 3.01 2.12 11.72
CA ILE A 8 1.63 1.63 11.68
C ILE A 8 1.64 0.11 11.58
N PRO A 9 1.07 -0.62 12.56
CA PRO A 9 0.99 -2.06 12.47
C PRO A 9 0.14 -2.50 11.26
N ALA A 10 0.62 -3.49 10.50
CA ALA A 10 -0.10 -4.02 9.34
C ALA A 10 -1.57 -4.42 9.64
N LYS A 11 -1.84 -4.90 10.87
CA LYS A 11 -3.20 -5.21 11.34
C LYS A 11 -4.16 -4.02 11.34
N VAL A 12 -3.65 -2.79 11.57
CA VAL A 12 -4.46 -1.56 11.60
C VAL A 12 -4.89 -1.20 10.20
N ILE A 13 -3.99 -1.34 9.23
CA ILE A 13 -4.26 -1.12 7.81
C ILE A 13 -5.33 -2.10 7.32
N VAL A 14 -5.14 -3.40 7.57
CA VAL A 14 -6.09 -4.45 7.17
C VAL A 14 -7.47 -4.23 7.82
N ASN A 15 -7.51 -3.92 9.12
CA ASN A 15 -8.77 -3.64 9.81
C ASN A 15 -9.47 -2.38 9.28
N GLY A 16 -8.70 -1.37 8.83
CA GLY A 16 -9.23 -0.18 8.18
C GLY A 16 -9.99 -0.53 6.90
N PHE A 17 -9.40 -1.33 6.02
CA PHE A 17 -10.04 -1.80 4.79
C PHE A 17 -11.33 -2.59 5.04
N ILE A 18 -11.33 -3.48 6.05
CA ILE A 18 -12.52 -4.25 6.42
C ILE A 18 -13.63 -3.32 6.93
N LYS A 19 -13.30 -2.38 7.84
CA LYS A 19 -14.27 -1.45 8.42
C LYS A 19 -14.87 -0.49 7.40
N SER A 20 -14.09 -0.08 6.40
CA SER A 20 -14.57 0.81 5.33
C SER A 20 -15.39 0.06 4.26
N GLY A 21 -15.58 -1.25 4.38
CA GLY A 21 -16.25 -2.05 3.36
C GLY A 21 -15.48 -2.11 2.04
N LEU A 22 -14.18 -1.78 2.05
CA LEU A 22 -13.33 -1.87 0.88
C LEU A 22 -13.04 -3.34 0.61
N ILE A 23 -13.80 -3.89 -0.33
CA ILE A 23 -13.57 -5.24 -0.83
C ILE A 23 -12.36 -5.16 -1.75
N HIS A 24 -11.31 -5.92 -1.44
CA HIS A 24 -10.19 -6.09 -2.36
C HIS A 24 -10.71 -6.73 -3.66
N ILE A 25 -10.69 -5.97 -4.74
CA ILE A 25 -11.04 -6.39 -6.11
C ILE A 25 -9.74 -6.49 -6.89
N GLY A 26 -9.25 -7.71 -7.09
CA GLY A 26 -8.01 -7.95 -7.80
C GLY A 26 -7.83 -9.43 -8.14
N PRO A 27 -6.94 -9.77 -9.09
CA PRO A 27 -6.67 -11.15 -9.48
C PRO A 27 -6.25 -12.00 -8.28
N ARG A 28 -6.98 -13.10 -8.06
CA ARG A 28 -6.69 -14.06 -6.99
C ARG A 28 -5.90 -15.24 -7.54
N ASP A 29 -5.02 -15.80 -6.71
CA ASP A 29 -4.37 -17.07 -7.00
C ASP A 29 -5.37 -18.24 -6.88
N ARG A 30 -4.90 -19.46 -7.17
CA ARG A 30 -5.72 -20.68 -7.07
C ARG A 30 -6.24 -20.95 -5.65
N ALA A 31 -5.59 -20.40 -4.62
CA ALA A 31 -5.97 -20.51 -3.23
C ALA A 31 -6.90 -19.35 -2.77
N GLY A 32 -7.34 -18.49 -3.70
CA GLY A 32 -8.22 -17.36 -3.39
C GLY A 32 -7.52 -16.19 -2.70
N ARG A 33 -6.19 -16.18 -2.64
CA ARG A 33 -5.41 -15.09 -2.03
C ARG A 33 -5.14 -14.02 -3.07
N PHE A 34 -5.15 -12.77 -2.65
CA PHE A 34 -4.66 -11.69 -3.51
C PHE A 34 -3.19 -11.89 -3.77
N ARG A 35 -2.80 -11.80 -5.04
CA ARG A 35 -1.38 -11.67 -5.38
C ARG A 35 -0.94 -10.31 -4.85
N ILE A 36 -0.20 -10.30 -3.76
CA ILE A 36 0.57 -9.14 -3.33
C ILE A 36 1.79 -9.12 -4.25
N PRO A 37 1.91 -8.19 -5.20
CA PRO A 37 3.16 -8.03 -5.93
C PRO A 37 4.25 -7.79 -4.90
N GLN A 38 5.41 -8.42 -5.05
CA GLN A 38 6.56 -7.99 -4.26
C GLN A 38 6.83 -6.55 -4.67
N VAL A 39 6.51 -5.60 -3.79
CA VAL A 39 6.81 -4.18 -4.02
C VAL A 39 8.32 -4.08 -3.91
N LEU A 40 9.00 -4.14 -5.06
CA LEU A 40 10.40 -3.80 -5.15
C LEU A 40 10.51 -2.29 -4.96
N ALA A 41 11.52 -1.84 -4.23
CA ALA A 41 11.68 -0.43 -3.86
C ALA A 41 11.73 0.54 -5.07
N GLY A 42 11.86 0.03 -6.30
CA GLY A 42 11.82 0.80 -7.55
C GLY A 42 10.45 0.92 -8.23
N ASP A 43 9.41 0.22 -7.79
CA ASP A 43 8.09 0.23 -8.46
C ASP A 43 7.15 1.35 -7.99
N ALA A 44 7.48 2.03 -6.89
CA ALA A 44 6.72 3.19 -6.45
C ALA A 44 7.10 4.40 -7.31
N PRO A 45 6.14 5.06 -8.00
CA PRO A 45 6.46 6.27 -8.73
C PRO A 45 6.99 7.31 -7.73
N VAL A 46 8.23 7.72 -7.92
CA VAL A 46 8.80 8.87 -7.21
C VAL A 46 8.07 10.09 -7.75
N VAL A 47 7.12 10.62 -6.97
CA VAL A 47 6.56 11.94 -7.24
C VAL A 47 7.70 12.93 -7.00
N CYS A 48 8.28 13.46 -8.07
CA CYS A 48 9.15 14.63 -7.96
C CYS A 48 8.31 15.74 -7.33
N GLY A 49 8.59 16.07 -6.08
CA GLY A 49 8.09 17.30 -5.49
C GLY A 49 8.77 18.44 -6.24
N ASP A 50 7.97 19.28 -6.89
CA ASP A 50 8.45 20.55 -7.40
C ASP A 50 9.08 21.29 -6.23
N SER A 51 10.42 21.32 -6.22
CA SER A 51 11.15 22.14 -5.27
C SER A 51 11.00 23.55 -5.79
N GLU A 52 9.99 24.27 -5.29
CA GLU A 52 10.01 25.73 -5.25
C GLU A 52 11.35 26.12 -4.62
N THR A 53 12.27 26.55 -5.46
CA THR A 53 13.49 27.24 -5.05
C THR A 53 13.35 28.64 -5.59
N GLU A 54 13.22 29.54 -4.61
CA GLU A 54 13.23 31.00 -4.68
C GLU A 54 14.34 31.56 -5.59
#